data_AF-A0A9W6MH37-F1
#
_entry.id   AF-A0A9W6MH37-F1
#
_cell.length_a   1.000
_cell.length_b   1.000
_cell.length_c   1.000
_cell.angle_alpha   90.00
_cell.angle_beta   90.00
_cell.angle_gamma   90.00
#
_symmetry.space_group_name_H-M   'P 1'
#
loop_
_entity.id
_entity.type
_entity.pdbx_description
1 polymer ?
#
loop_
_entity_poly.entity_id
_entity_poly.type
_entity_poly.pdbx_seq_one_letter_code
_entity_poly.pdbx_strand_id
1 'polypeptide(L)'
;MPTEDRPTGSPSSSAAATPEAEPSRTGGVKEVDTEATGAISLLGNGSIVVDTGKGVREAKLTGDTIVLDVQGSVCDQGAIPHRCTSAQLSKALKAGVSFEGKVLIADGVAVKVEEIVKEDSAASDG
;
A
#
# COMPACT_ATOMS: atom_id res chain seq x y z
N MET A 1 8.92 48.47 50.96
CA MET A 1 10.00 47.79 51.70
C MET A 1 9.39 47.28 53.01
N PRO A 2 9.68 46.10 53.59
CA PRO A 2 10.49 44.92 53.19
C PRO A 2 9.81 43.54 53.54
N THR A 3 10.55 42.43 53.37
CA THR A 3 10.59 41.15 54.16
C THR A 3 9.38 40.16 54.10
N GLU A 4 9.47 39.09 53.30
CA GLU A 4 9.80 37.66 53.62
C GLU A 4 8.68 36.85 54.33
N ASP A 5 8.29 35.74 53.71
CA ASP A 5 8.00 34.48 54.41
C ASP A 5 8.40 33.30 53.50
N ARG A 6 9.10 32.32 54.08
CA ARG A 6 9.66 31.12 53.45
C ARG A 6 9.17 29.93 54.28
N PRO A 7 8.76 28.80 53.66
CA PRO A 7 9.42 27.54 54.01
C PRO A 7 9.67 26.65 52.76
N THR A 8 10.90 26.23 52.48
CA THR A 8 11.48 24.88 52.76
C THR A 8 10.68 23.68 52.23
N GLY A 9 11.29 22.97 51.27
CA GLY A 9 10.90 21.61 50.86
C GLY A 9 11.74 21.10 49.69
N SER A 10 12.98 20.69 49.93
CA SER A 10 13.72 19.75 49.06
C SER A 10 13.47 18.31 49.57
N PRO A 11 13.96 17.24 48.90
CA PRO A 11 13.96 16.89 47.47
C PRO A 11 13.45 15.43 47.27
N SER A 12 13.13 14.96 46.05
CA SER A 12 13.38 13.56 45.63
C SER A 12 12.80 13.17 44.27
N SER A 13 13.63 12.42 43.56
CA SER A 13 13.38 11.54 42.42
C SER A 13 11.98 10.97 42.28
N SER A 14 11.43 10.98 41.06
CA SER A 14 11.42 9.79 40.21
C SER A 14 10.54 9.94 38.97
N ALA A 15 11.05 9.37 37.89
CA ALA A 15 10.35 8.60 36.88
C ALA A 15 9.47 9.32 35.83
N ALA A 16 9.88 9.04 34.59
CA ALA A 16 9.19 9.20 33.33
C ALA A 16 7.76 8.63 33.29
N ALA A 17 6.91 9.29 32.51
CA ALA A 17 5.68 8.83 31.87
C ALA A 17 4.97 10.10 31.39
N THR A 18 4.53 10.33 30.16
CA THR A 18 4.37 9.56 28.91
C THR A 18 4.06 10.68 27.89
N PRO A 19 4.55 10.68 26.64
CA PRO A 19 3.94 11.56 25.65
C PRO A 19 2.46 11.17 25.56
N GLU A 20 1.57 12.14 25.76
CA GLU A 20 0.16 12.01 25.41
C GLU A 20 0.12 11.58 23.94
N ALA A 21 -0.07 10.28 23.72
CA ALA A 21 -0.44 9.76 22.43
C ALA A 21 -1.87 10.25 22.19
N GLU A 22 -1.99 11.42 21.57
CA GLU A 22 -3.18 11.76 20.80
C GLU A 22 -3.54 10.54 19.95
N PRO A 23 -4.76 9.98 20.06
CA PRO A 23 -5.25 9.06 19.06
C PRO A 23 -5.53 9.88 17.81
N SER A 24 -4.48 10.12 17.02
CA SER A 24 -4.59 10.59 15.66
C SER A 24 -5.37 9.55 14.87
N ARG A 25 -6.68 9.71 14.85
CA ARG A 25 -7.58 9.11 13.88
C ARG A 25 -7.24 9.70 12.51
N THR A 26 -6.22 9.15 11.88
CA THR A 26 -5.95 9.37 10.46
C THR A 26 -6.19 8.03 9.78
N GLY A 27 -7.11 8.02 8.81
CA GLY A 27 -7.85 6.87 8.31
C GLY A 27 -7.06 5.57 8.18
N GLY A 28 -7.70 4.46 8.57
CA GLY A 28 -7.15 3.11 8.55
C GLY A 28 -6.65 2.73 7.17
N VAL A 29 -5.39 3.03 6.90
CA VAL A 29 -4.59 2.28 5.94
C VAL A 29 -4.42 0.92 6.60
N LYS A 30 -5.01 -0.12 6.01
CA LYS A 30 -4.59 -1.49 6.34
C LYS A 30 -3.07 -1.50 6.25
N GLU A 31 -2.38 -1.84 7.33
CA GLU A 31 -0.93 -1.97 7.32
C GLU A 31 -0.56 -2.89 6.15
N VAL A 32 0.31 -2.39 5.27
CA VAL A 32 0.74 -3.15 4.10
C VAL A 32 1.81 -4.12 4.57
N ASP A 33 1.51 -5.41 4.54
CA ASP A 33 2.46 -6.46 4.90
C ASP A 33 3.55 -6.66 3.85
N THR A 34 3.20 -6.51 2.58
CA THR A 34 4.10 -6.82 1.48
C THR A 34 3.77 -5.99 0.25
N GLU A 35 4.82 -5.47 -0.38
CA GLU A 35 4.77 -4.91 -1.72
C GLU A 35 5.41 -5.90 -2.70
N ALA A 36 4.73 -6.16 -3.81
CA ALA A 36 5.20 -7.03 -4.88
C ALA A 36 5.09 -6.32 -6.22
N THR A 37 6.18 -6.30 -6.98
CA THR A 37 6.21 -5.69 -8.32
C THR A 37 6.58 -6.76 -9.34
N GLY A 38 5.80 -6.87 -10.41
CA GLY A 38 6.05 -7.84 -11.46
C GLY A 38 4.84 -8.12 -12.34
N ALA A 39 4.90 -9.21 -13.10
CA ALA A 39 3.84 -9.60 -14.02
C ALA A 39 2.62 -10.10 -13.24
N ILE A 40 1.45 -9.52 -13.53
CA ILE A 40 0.21 -9.86 -12.82
C ILE A 40 -0.61 -10.85 -13.65
N SER A 41 -1.10 -11.90 -13.00
CA SER A 41 -1.98 -12.90 -13.60
C SER A 41 -3.12 -13.26 -12.68
N LEU A 42 -4.29 -13.59 -13.22
CA LEU A 42 -5.44 -14.00 -12.41
C LEU A 42 -5.44 -15.52 -12.19
N LEU A 43 -5.65 -15.94 -10.94
CA LEU A 43 -5.95 -17.31 -10.58
C LEU A 43 -7.46 -17.57 -10.66
N GLY A 44 -7.83 -18.81 -11.00
CA GLY A 44 -9.23 -19.22 -11.15
C GLY A 44 -10.09 -19.08 -9.88
N ASN A 45 -9.47 -18.91 -8.71
CA ASN A 45 -10.13 -18.69 -7.41
C ASN A 45 -10.47 -17.22 -7.12
N GLY A 46 -10.16 -16.29 -8.03
CA GLY A 46 -10.35 -14.85 -7.81
C GLY A 46 -9.19 -14.17 -7.05
N SER A 47 -8.08 -14.87 -6.85
CA SER A 47 -6.80 -14.27 -6.46
C SER A 47 -6.03 -13.82 -7.70
N ILE A 48 -5.03 -12.95 -7.49
CA ILE A 48 -3.98 -12.66 -8.45
C ILE A 48 -2.66 -13.25 -7.97
N VAL A 49 -1.79 -13.55 -8.92
CA VAL A 49 -0.37 -13.83 -8.68
C VAL A 49 0.45 -12.72 -9.31
N VAL A 50 1.45 -12.28 -8.56
CA VAL A 50 2.49 -11.36 -9.01
C VAL A 50 3.78 -12.17 -9.14
N ASP A 51 4.25 -12.37 -10.38
CA ASP A 51 5.56 -12.95 -10.65
C ASP A 51 6.61 -11.83 -10.61
N THR A 52 7.44 -11.83 -9.56
CA THR A 52 8.44 -10.79 -9.35
C THR A 52 9.81 -11.14 -9.97
N GLY A 53 9.89 -12.21 -10.77
CA GLY A 53 11.14 -12.80 -11.27
C GLY A 53 12.03 -13.47 -10.20
N LYS A 54 11.77 -13.22 -8.91
CA LYS A 54 12.46 -13.85 -7.76
C LYS A 54 11.56 -14.87 -7.03
N GLY A 55 10.30 -14.92 -7.41
CA GLY A 55 9.27 -15.74 -6.81
C GLY A 55 7.88 -15.21 -7.15
N VAL A 56 6.87 -15.92 -6.68
CA VAL A 56 5.47 -15.60 -6.89
C VAL A 56 4.82 -15.15 -5.59
N ARG A 57 4.00 -14.10 -5.65
CA ARG A 57 3.17 -13.62 -4.54
C ARG A 57 1.71 -13.74 -4.92
N GLU A 58 0.96 -14.52 -4.16
CA GLU A 58 -0.50 -14.59 -4.32
C GLU A 58 -1.18 -13.55 -3.42
N ALA A 59 -2.22 -12.90 -3.95
CA ALA A 59 -3.07 -12.00 -3.18
C ALA A 59 -4.53 -12.12 -3.64
N LYS A 60 -5.47 -12.15 -2.70
CA LYS A 60 -6.90 -12.20 -3.01
C LYS A 60 -7.39 -10.85 -3.53
N LEU A 61 -8.12 -10.84 -4.64
CA LEU A 61 -8.85 -9.64 -5.07
C LEU A 61 -10.17 -9.51 -4.31
N THR A 62 -10.50 -8.29 -3.92
CA THR A 62 -11.76 -7.95 -3.26
C THR A 62 -12.41 -6.75 -3.93
N GLY A 63 -13.68 -6.46 -3.60
CA GLY A 63 -14.35 -5.26 -4.11
C GLY A 63 -13.66 -3.96 -3.67
N ASP A 64 -12.94 -3.99 -2.56
CA ASP A 64 -12.23 -2.85 -1.98
C ASP A 64 -10.82 -2.64 -2.58
N THR A 65 -10.35 -3.57 -3.42
CA THR A 65 -9.04 -3.45 -4.07
C THR A 65 -9.03 -2.24 -4.99
N ILE A 66 -8.14 -1.29 -4.71
CA ILE A 66 -7.93 -0.10 -5.55
C ILE A 66 -7.11 -0.51 -6.76
N VAL A 67 -7.62 -0.31 -7.97
CA VAL A 67 -6.87 -0.56 -9.21
C VAL A 67 -6.57 0.76 -9.91
N LEU A 68 -5.30 1.07 -10.11
CA LEU A 68 -4.83 2.21 -10.87
C LEU A 68 -4.31 1.74 -12.23
N ASP A 69 -4.98 2.20 -13.27
CA ASP A 69 -4.68 1.93 -14.67
C ASP A 69 -3.91 3.14 -15.21
N VAL A 70 -2.62 2.94 -15.45
CA VAL A 70 -1.69 4.01 -15.80
C VAL A 70 -1.45 4.05 -17.31
N GLN A 71 -1.58 2.91 -17.99
CA GLN A 71 -1.38 2.78 -19.43
C GLN A 71 -2.68 2.48 -20.18
N GLY A 72 -3.78 2.16 -19.49
CA GLY A 72 -5.06 1.83 -20.12
C GLY A 72 -5.23 0.35 -20.42
N SER A 73 -4.40 -0.53 -19.81
CA SER A 73 -4.47 -1.97 -20.04
C SER A 73 -5.62 -2.63 -19.27
N VAL A 74 -6.11 -2.00 -18.21
CA VAL A 74 -7.05 -2.62 -17.27
C VAL A 74 -8.51 -2.31 -17.63
N CYS A 75 -8.82 -1.05 -17.93
CA CYS A 75 -10.15 -0.67 -18.38
C CYS A 75 -10.12 0.45 -19.43
N ASP A 76 -10.86 0.24 -20.53
CA ASP A 76 -10.91 1.15 -21.69
C ASP A 76 -11.80 2.39 -21.45
N GLN A 77 -11.56 3.16 -20.38
CA GLN A 77 -12.37 4.33 -20.06
C GLN A 77 -11.57 5.49 -19.50
N GLY A 78 -11.78 6.68 -20.09
CA GLY A 78 -11.28 7.94 -19.55
C GLY A 78 -9.85 8.28 -19.97
N ALA A 79 -9.32 9.32 -19.35
CA ALA A 79 -7.93 9.73 -19.51
C ALA A 79 -7.06 9.05 -18.45
N ILE A 80 -5.93 8.50 -18.88
CA ILE A 80 -4.92 7.88 -18.01
C ILE A 80 -4.10 8.95 -17.25
N PRO A 81 -3.65 8.67 -16.00
CA PRO A 81 -4.00 7.50 -15.19
C PRO A 81 -5.42 7.61 -14.59
N HIS A 82 -6.14 6.49 -14.55
CA HIS A 82 -7.50 6.42 -13.99
C HIS A 82 -7.68 5.24 -13.02
N ARG A 83 -8.77 5.28 -12.25
CA ARG A 83 -9.15 4.20 -11.34
C ARG A 83 -10.05 3.20 -12.06
N CYS A 84 -9.68 1.93 -12.01
CA CYS A 84 -10.52 0.81 -12.41
C CYS A 84 -10.99 0.03 -11.18
N THR A 85 -11.93 -0.88 -11.41
CA THR A 85 -12.44 -1.82 -10.41
C THR A 85 -11.67 -3.14 -10.45
N SER A 86 -11.66 -3.88 -9.34
CA SER A 86 -11.12 -5.24 -9.29
C SER A 86 -11.82 -6.22 -10.23
N ALA A 87 -13.10 -5.98 -10.53
CA ALA A 87 -13.85 -6.74 -11.53
C ALA A 87 -13.34 -6.48 -12.96
N GLN A 88 -13.05 -5.23 -13.31
CA GLN A 88 -12.44 -4.87 -14.59
C GLN A 88 -11.04 -5.48 -14.72
N LEU A 89 -10.22 -5.39 -13.68
CA LEU A 89 -8.92 -6.07 -13.61
C LEU A 89 -9.03 -7.56 -13.84
N SER A 90 -9.93 -8.23 -13.11
CA SER A 90 -10.16 -9.67 -13.27
C SER A 90 -10.61 -10.02 -14.69
N LYS A 91 -11.42 -9.15 -15.32
CA LYS A 91 -11.88 -9.35 -16.70
C LYS A 91 -10.73 -9.18 -17.70
N ALA A 92 -9.90 -8.16 -17.56
CA ALA A 92 -8.73 -7.92 -18.41
C ALA A 92 -7.74 -9.09 -18.34
N LEU A 93 -7.39 -9.52 -17.12
CA LEU A 93 -6.50 -10.66 -16.91
C LEU A 93 -7.10 -11.97 -17.46
N LYS A 94 -8.40 -12.21 -17.31
CA LYS A 94 -9.09 -13.37 -17.93
C LYS A 94 -9.07 -13.31 -19.46
N ALA A 95 -9.09 -12.12 -20.04
CA ALA A 95 -9.00 -11.92 -21.49
C ALA A 95 -7.57 -12.12 -22.03
N GLY A 96 -6.59 -12.39 -21.16
CA GLY A 96 -5.19 -12.60 -21.54
C GLY A 96 -4.36 -11.31 -21.58
N VAL A 97 -4.90 -10.18 -21.11
CA VAL A 97 -4.11 -8.95 -20.97
C VAL A 97 -2.99 -9.23 -19.97
N SER A 98 -1.77 -8.95 -20.40
CA SER A 98 -0.55 -9.13 -19.60
C SER A 98 0.11 -7.78 -19.42
N PHE A 99 0.31 -7.38 -18.17
CA PHE A 99 0.98 -6.13 -17.81
C PHE A 99 1.76 -6.33 -16.52
N GLU A 100 2.72 -5.45 -16.28
CA GLU A 100 3.45 -5.38 -15.02
C GLU A 100 2.79 -4.37 -14.10
N GLY A 101 2.70 -4.73 -12.82
CA GLY A 101 2.13 -3.86 -11.82
C GLY A 101 2.80 -4.02 -10.47
N LYS A 102 2.62 -2.99 -9.66
CA LYS A 102 2.93 -2.95 -8.25
C LYS A 102 1.67 -3.28 -7.46
N VAL A 103 1.75 -4.28 -6.61
CA VAL A 103 0.66 -4.76 -5.76
C VAL A 103 1.03 -4.58 -4.30
N LEU A 104 0.17 -3.88 -3.57
CA LEU A 104 0.22 -3.79 -2.12
C LEU A 104 -0.70 -4.86 -1.55
N ILE A 105 -0.14 -5.68 -0.67
CA ILE A 105 -0.81 -6.83 -0.06
C ILE A 105 -0.88 -6.58 1.45
N ALA A 106 -2.08 -6.70 2.01
CA ALA A 106 -2.35 -6.68 3.44
C ALA A 106 -3.21 -7.90 3.81
N ASP A 107 -2.79 -8.69 4.79
CA ASP A 107 -3.43 -9.93 5.24
C ASP A 107 -3.71 -10.92 4.08
N GLY A 108 -2.81 -11.00 3.10
CA GLY A 108 -3.00 -11.82 1.90
C GLY A 108 -4.06 -11.30 0.92
N VAL A 109 -4.56 -10.08 1.12
CA VAL A 109 -5.51 -9.39 0.24
C VAL A 109 -4.81 -8.27 -0.51
N ALA A 110 -5.04 -8.17 -1.83
CA ALA A 110 -4.56 -7.05 -2.61
C ALA A 110 -5.35 -5.80 -2.22
N VAL A 111 -4.71 -4.83 -1.58
CA VAL A 111 -5.34 -3.55 -1.22
C VAL A 111 -5.17 -2.50 -2.31
N LYS A 112 -4.08 -2.59 -3.08
CA LYS A 112 -3.81 -1.72 -4.24
C LYS A 112 -3.11 -2.52 -5.33
N VAL A 113 -3.55 -2.32 -6.58
CA VAL A 113 -2.88 -2.76 -7.79
C VAL A 113 -2.65 -1.53 -8.64
N GLU A 114 -1.41 -1.26 -9.01
CA GLU A 114 -1.02 -0.12 -9.83
C GLU A 114 -0.26 -0.65 -11.03
N GLU A 115 -0.78 -0.40 -12.23
CA GLU A 115 -0.02 -0.68 -13.44
C GLU A 115 1.24 0.20 -13.47
N ILE A 116 2.38 -0.40 -13.81
CA ILE A 116 3.63 0.32 -13.95
C ILE A 116 4.04 0.36 -15.42
N VAL A 117 4.59 1.50 -15.84
CA VAL A 117 5.26 1.60 -17.13
C VAL A 117 6.57 0.85 -16.99
N LYS A 118 6.80 -0.12 -17.87
CA LYS A 118 8.10 -0.75 -18.02
C LYS A 118 9.00 0.27 -18.71
N GLU A 119 9.49 1.25 -17.97
CA GLU A 119 10.68 1.98 -18.39
C GLU A 119 11.75 0.90 -18.52
N ASP A 120 12.15 0.62 -19.77
CA ASP A 120 13.28 -0.24 -20.07
C ASP A 120 14.38 0.06 -19.05
N SER A 121 14.87 -0.99 -18.39
CA SER A 121 15.91 -0.95 -17.37
C SER A 121 17.17 -0.26 -17.91
N ALA A 122 17.15 1.06 -18.00
CA ALA A 122 18.27 1.94 -18.29
C ALA A 122 18.63 2.67 -16.98
N ALA A 123 18.94 1.88 -15.96
CA ALA A 123 19.60 2.33 -14.75
C ALA A 123 20.47 1.19 -14.19
N SER A 124 21.43 0.75 -15.01
CA SER A 124 22.66 0.13 -14.54
C SER A 124 23.80 0.76 -15.36
N ASP A 125 24.01 2.06 -15.13
CA ASP A 125 25.26 2.74 -15.46
C ASP A 125 25.93 3.08 -14.12
N GLY A 126 27.12 2.54 -13.91
CA GLY A 126 27.92 2.69 -12.69
C GLY A 126 28.87 1.53 -12.44
#